data_AF-A0A6J4LFQ9-F1
#
_entry.id   AF-A0A6J4LFQ9-F1
#
_cell.length_a   1.000
_cell.length_b   1.000
_cell.length_c   1.000
_cell.angle_alpha   90.00
_cell.angle_beta   90.00
_cell.angle_gamma   90.00
#
_symmetry.space_group_name_H-M   'P 1'
#
loop_
_entity.id
_entity.type
_entity.pdbx_description
1 polymer ?
#
loop_
_entity_poly.entity_id
_entity_poly.type
_entity_poly.pdbx_seq_one_letter_code
_entity_poly.pdbx_strand_id
1 'polypeptide(L)'
;MEPSKQQSPADLIEQPAKVMRIGSMVKQLLEEVRTAPLDEASRLRLREVHQKSVSELSDGLAPELREELERLTLPFSDEQVPTDAELRIAQAQLVGWLEGLFHGIQTALFAQQMAARVQLEQMRGRVALPPGSTPPPGLPERSGGTGQYL
;
A
#
# COMPACT_ATOMS: atom_id res chain seq x y z
N MET A 1 -2.80 -4.09 -29.48
CA MET A 1 -3.20 -3.63 -28.14
C MET A 1 -2.40 -4.47 -27.16
N GLU A 2 -1.27 -3.98 -26.67
CA GLU A 2 -0.56 -4.67 -25.59
C GLU A 2 -1.45 -4.66 -24.34
N PRO A 3 -1.51 -5.75 -23.56
CA PRO A 3 -2.22 -5.74 -22.30
C PRO A 3 -1.53 -4.71 -21.41
N SER A 4 -2.28 -3.67 -20.98
CA SER A 4 -1.80 -2.72 -19.99
C SER A 4 -1.32 -3.52 -18.78
N LYS A 5 0.00 -3.54 -18.54
CA LYS A 5 0.61 -4.19 -17.39
C LYS A 5 -0.12 -3.63 -16.17
N GLN A 6 -0.89 -4.46 -15.48
CA GLN A 6 -1.45 -4.07 -14.19
C GLN A 6 -0.25 -3.77 -13.28
N GLN A 7 0.04 -2.49 -13.09
CA GLN A 7 1.13 -2.01 -12.25
C GLN A 7 0.92 -2.65 -10.87
N SER A 8 1.89 -3.44 -10.43
CA SER A 8 1.82 -4.01 -9.09
C SER A 8 1.84 -2.83 -8.10
N PRO A 9 1.08 -2.87 -7.00
CA PRO A 9 1.19 -1.87 -5.94
C PRO A 9 2.63 -1.67 -5.45
N ALA A 10 3.47 -2.71 -5.55
CA ALA A 10 4.89 -2.63 -5.23
C ALA A 10 5.70 -1.81 -6.23
N ASP A 11 5.27 -1.70 -7.49
CA ASP A 11 5.95 -0.95 -8.55
C ASP A 11 5.83 0.57 -8.37
N LEU A 12 4.96 1.03 -7.46
CA LEU A 12 4.84 2.44 -7.09
C LEU A 12 6.07 2.96 -6.33
N ILE A 13 6.86 2.08 -5.74
CA ILE A 13 8.11 2.42 -5.05
C ILE A 13 9.29 1.82 -5.80
N GLU A 14 9.98 2.66 -6.57
CA GLU A 14 11.15 2.27 -7.36
C GLU A 14 12.35 1.90 -6.48
N GLN A 15 12.52 2.59 -5.35
CA GLN A 15 13.65 2.38 -4.43
C GLN A 15 13.20 2.18 -2.97
N PRO A 16 12.64 1.01 -2.61
CA PRO A 16 12.06 0.79 -1.28
C PRO A 16 13.02 1.05 -0.12
N ALA A 17 14.25 0.58 -0.22
CA ALA A 17 15.26 0.77 0.82
C ALA A 17 15.62 2.25 1.04
N LYS A 18 15.68 3.05 -0.04
CA LYS A 18 15.97 4.49 0.03
C LYS A 18 14.82 5.22 0.72
N VAL A 19 13.58 4.96 0.30
CA VAL A 19 12.38 5.58 0.86
C VAL A 19 12.23 5.23 2.35
N MET A 20 12.44 3.98 2.74
CA MET A 20 12.37 3.56 4.14
C MET A 20 13.44 4.26 5.01
N ARG A 21 14.67 4.39 4.51
CA ARG A 21 15.75 5.06 5.25
C ARG A 21 15.45 6.54 5.47
N ILE A 22 14.98 7.23 4.44
CA ILE A 22 14.64 8.66 4.54
C ILE A 22 13.41 8.85 5.42
N GLY A 23 12.36 8.05 5.24
CA GLY A 23 11.16 8.12 6.09
C GLY A 23 11.48 7.90 7.56
N SER A 24 12.37 6.95 7.89
CA SER A 24 12.82 6.73 9.26
C SER A 24 13.60 7.92 9.82
N MET A 25 14.48 8.53 9.02
CA MET A 25 15.22 9.73 9.40
C MET A 25 14.28 10.90 9.69
N VAL A 26 13.33 11.17 8.79
CA VAL A 26 12.30 12.23 8.94
C VAL A 26 11.49 12.00 10.21
N LYS A 27 11.07 10.75 10.49
CA LYS A 27 10.35 10.40 11.72
C LYS A 27 11.17 10.67 12.98
N GLN A 28 12.45 10.32 13.00
CA GLN A 28 13.34 10.60 14.14
C GLN A 28 13.50 12.12 14.36
N LEU A 29 13.67 12.88 13.28
CA LEU A 29 13.76 14.34 13.37
C LEU A 29 12.46 14.97 13.88
N LEU A 30 11.30 14.48 13.43
CA LEU A 30 10.00 14.93 13.92
C LEU A 30 9.88 14.73 15.44
N GLU A 31 10.27 13.57 15.95
CA GLU A 31 10.24 13.31 17.39
C GLU A 31 11.20 14.24 18.16
N GLU A 32 12.38 14.54 17.62
CA GLU A 32 13.32 15.49 18.23
C GLU A 32 12.73 16.92 18.35
N VAL A 33 12.03 17.42 17.31
CA VAL A 33 11.36 18.74 17.39
C VAL A 33 10.20 18.74 18.40
N ARG A 34 9.66 17.57 18.74
CA ARG A 34 8.58 17.45 19.74
C ARG A 34 9.11 17.43 21.17
N THR A 35 10.35 17.02 21.38
CA THR A 35 10.94 16.85 22.72
C THR A 35 11.61 18.12 23.23
N ALA A 36 12.18 18.96 22.36
CA ALA A 36 12.86 20.20 22.76
C ALA A 36 12.66 21.35 21.76
N PRO A 37 12.62 22.61 22.22
CA PRO A 37 12.59 23.77 21.33
C PRO A 37 13.92 23.91 20.57
N LEU A 38 13.83 24.34 19.31
CA LEU A 38 15.01 24.54 18.45
C LEU A 38 15.47 26.00 18.46
N ASP A 39 16.78 26.20 18.36
CA ASP A 39 17.34 27.50 18.03
C ASP A 39 17.21 27.82 16.53
N GLU A 40 17.48 29.07 16.14
CA GLU A 40 17.30 29.52 14.77
C GLU A 40 18.17 28.76 13.76
N ALA A 41 19.42 28.46 14.13
CA ALA A 41 20.35 27.71 13.30
C ALA A 41 19.85 26.28 13.04
N SER A 42 19.32 25.63 14.07
CA SER A 42 18.73 24.28 13.98
C SER A 42 17.47 24.28 13.12
N ARG A 43 16.63 25.31 13.22
CA ARG A 43 15.44 25.45 12.36
C ARG A 43 15.79 25.64 10.89
N LEU A 44 16.78 26.49 10.59
CA LEU A 44 17.33 26.64 9.23
C LEU A 44 17.88 25.32 8.69
N ARG A 45 18.64 24.59 9.52
CA ARG A 45 19.17 23.29 9.13
C ARG A 45 18.06 22.29 8.86
N LEU A 46 17.01 22.26 9.68
CA LEU A 46 15.90 21.34 9.52
C LEU A 46 15.06 21.65 8.28
N ARG A 47 14.91 22.94 7.92
CA ARG A 47 14.32 23.36 6.63
C ARG A 47 15.05 22.74 5.46
N GLU A 48 16.38 22.86 5.41
CA GLU A 48 17.20 22.28 4.34
C GLU A 48 17.07 20.75 4.29
N VAL A 49 17.08 20.10 5.46
CA VAL A 49 16.93 18.65 5.57
C VAL A 49 15.56 18.22 5.06
N HIS A 50 14.49 18.96 5.38
CA HIS A 50 13.15 18.69 4.86
C HIS A 50 13.10 18.77 3.32
N GLN A 51 13.58 19.88 2.75
CA GLN A 51 13.62 20.08 1.29
C GLN A 51 14.41 18.97 0.58
N LYS A 52 15.59 18.61 1.12
CA LYS A 52 16.39 17.49 0.59
C LYS A 52 15.68 16.15 0.74
N SER A 53 15.00 15.91 1.86
CA SER A 53 14.26 14.67 2.09
C SER A 53 13.13 14.51 1.08
N VAL A 54 12.38 15.57 0.78
CA VAL A 54 11.33 15.54 -0.24
C VAL A 54 11.92 15.20 -1.61
N SER A 55 13.00 15.88 -2.03
CA SER A 55 13.68 15.59 -3.30
C SER A 55 14.16 14.13 -3.38
N GLU A 56 14.83 13.65 -2.34
CA GLU A 56 15.39 12.30 -2.31
C GLU A 56 14.31 11.21 -2.26
N LEU A 57 13.16 11.51 -1.65
CA LEU A 57 11.97 10.65 -1.69
C LEU A 57 11.36 10.62 -3.10
N SER A 58 11.19 11.76 -3.75
CA SER A 58 10.68 11.86 -5.12
C SER A 58 11.48 11.03 -6.13
N ASP A 59 12.80 10.91 -5.92
CA ASP A 59 13.69 10.07 -6.74
C ASP A 59 13.48 8.56 -6.53
N GLY A 60 12.88 8.16 -5.40
CA GLY A 60 12.63 6.76 -5.05
C GLY A 60 11.20 6.28 -5.35
N LEU A 61 10.36 7.15 -5.89
CA LEU A 61 8.94 6.95 -6.13
C LEU A 61 8.62 6.95 -7.62
N ALA A 62 7.60 6.18 -8.01
CA ALA A 62 7.06 6.21 -9.37
C ALA A 62 6.50 7.61 -9.72
N PRO A 63 6.40 7.96 -11.02
CA PRO A 63 5.95 9.29 -11.45
C PRO A 63 4.61 9.74 -10.83
N GLU A 64 3.64 8.84 -10.68
CA GLU A 64 2.33 9.22 -10.13
C GLU A 64 2.44 9.68 -8.67
N LEU A 65 3.26 8.99 -7.87
CA LEU A 65 3.50 9.33 -6.46
C LEU A 65 4.43 10.53 -6.30
N ARG A 66 5.35 10.75 -7.24
CA ARG A 66 6.16 11.97 -7.27
C ARG A 66 5.28 13.20 -7.43
N GLU A 67 4.39 13.19 -8.42
CA GLU A 67 3.47 14.30 -8.64
C GLU A 67 2.51 14.50 -7.46
N GLU A 68 2.07 13.41 -6.82
CA GLU A 68 1.27 13.50 -5.60
C GLU A 68 2.05 14.15 -4.46
N LEU A 69 3.28 13.70 -4.19
CA LEU A 69 4.13 14.25 -3.15
C LEU A 69 4.36 15.75 -3.39
N GLU A 70 4.73 16.15 -4.61
CA GLU A 70 4.96 17.54 -4.98
C GLU A 70 3.73 18.44 -4.79
N ARG A 71 2.52 17.93 -5.09
CA ARG A 71 1.27 18.68 -4.86
C ARG A 71 0.95 18.87 -3.39
N LEU A 72 1.33 17.92 -2.54
CA LEU A 72 1.01 17.93 -1.11
C LEU A 72 2.06 18.69 -0.30
N THR A 73 3.33 18.63 -0.68
CA THR A 73 4.42 19.30 0.03
C THR A 73 4.52 20.77 -0.39
N LEU A 74 4.20 21.69 0.51
CA LEU A 74 4.47 23.11 0.29
C LEU A 74 5.91 23.45 0.72
N PRO A 75 6.73 24.06 -0.15
CA PRO A 75 8.07 24.48 0.22
C PRO A 75 8.04 25.64 1.22
N PHE A 76 9.00 25.64 2.14
CA PHE A 76 9.24 26.78 3.02
C PHE A 76 9.76 27.98 2.21
N SER A 77 9.45 29.20 2.67
CA SER A 77 10.06 30.41 2.13
C SER A 77 11.57 30.44 2.43
N ASP A 78 12.36 30.90 1.45
CA ASP A 78 13.79 31.09 1.64
C ASP A 78 14.11 32.34 2.45
N GLU A 79 13.19 33.32 2.47
CA GLU A 79 13.35 34.64 3.08
C GLU A 79 13.10 34.65 4.60
N GLN A 80 12.48 33.61 5.13
CA GLN A 80 12.06 33.54 6.54
C GLN A 80 12.51 32.22 7.17
N VAL A 81 12.96 32.30 8.42
CA VAL A 81 13.25 31.10 9.21
C VAL A 81 11.91 30.50 9.67
N PRO A 82 11.62 29.22 9.33
CA PRO A 82 10.38 28.61 9.77
C PRO A 82 10.36 28.46 11.29
N THR A 83 9.15 28.44 11.84
CA THR A 83 8.91 28.20 13.27
C THR A 83 8.99 26.70 13.58
N ASP A 84 9.19 26.36 14.86
CA ASP A 84 9.13 24.96 15.33
C ASP A 84 7.80 24.30 14.96
N ALA A 85 6.70 25.07 14.98
CA ALA A 85 5.38 24.57 14.64
C ALA A 85 5.26 24.21 13.15
N GLU A 86 5.75 25.09 12.27
CA GLU A 86 5.75 24.84 10.83
C GLU A 86 6.63 23.63 10.47
N LEU A 87 7.81 23.52 11.09
CA LEU A 87 8.70 22.36 10.92
C LEU A 87 8.02 21.06 11.39
N ARG A 88 7.37 21.07 12.55
CA ARG A 88 6.62 19.91 13.05
C ARG A 88 5.50 19.49 12.10
N ILE A 89 4.72 20.45 11.58
CA ILE A 89 3.63 20.15 10.65
C ILE A 89 4.17 19.54 9.36
N ALA A 90 5.20 20.16 8.75
CA ALA A 90 5.77 19.67 7.49
C ALA A 90 6.37 18.27 7.63
N GLN A 91 7.11 17.99 8.71
CA GLN A 91 7.66 16.66 8.95
C GLN A 91 6.55 15.65 9.25
N ALA A 92 5.55 15.99 10.07
CA ALA A 92 4.41 15.12 10.37
C ALA A 92 3.59 14.77 9.12
N GLN A 93 3.39 15.74 8.22
CA GLN A 93 2.74 15.51 6.94
C GLN A 93 3.50 14.47 6.11
N LEU A 94 4.82 14.62 5.99
CA LEU A 94 5.66 13.70 5.23
C LEU A 94 5.68 12.29 5.83
N VAL A 95 5.82 12.18 7.16
CA VAL A 95 5.77 10.89 7.87
C VAL A 95 4.41 10.23 7.68
N GLY A 96 3.31 10.96 7.89
CA GLY A 96 1.97 10.42 7.78
C GLY A 96 1.63 9.96 6.36
N TRP A 97 2.05 10.72 5.35
CA TRP A 97 1.88 10.32 3.95
C TRP A 97 2.66 9.04 3.62
N LEU A 98 3.92 8.94 4.07
CA LEU A 98 4.73 7.73 3.88
C LEU A 98 4.14 6.52 4.60
N GLU A 99 3.68 6.67 5.84
CA GLU A 99 3.01 5.60 6.59
C GLU A 99 1.74 5.12 5.87
N GLY A 100 0.93 6.04 5.35
CA GLY A 100 -0.24 5.75 4.53
C GLY A 100 0.10 5.01 3.24
N LEU A 101 1.14 5.45 2.53
CA LEU A 101 1.64 4.81 1.32
C LEU A 101 2.05 3.35 1.57
N PHE A 102 2.91 3.12 2.57
CA PHE A 102 3.37 1.77 2.89
C PHE A 102 2.22 0.87 3.33
N HIS A 103 1.27 1.39 4.13
CA HIS A 103 0.10 0.64 4.54
C HIS A 103 -0.81 0.27 3.36
N GLY A 104 -1.03 1.20 2.43
CA GLY A 104 -1.81 0.98 1.21
C GLY A 104 -1.22 -0.13 0.34
N ILE A 105 0.10 -0.10 0.11
CA ILE A 105 0.81 -1.13 -0.67
C ILE A 105 0.72 -2.50 0.02
N GLN A 106 0.98 -2.57 1.33
CA GLN A 106 0.87 -3.81 2.09
C GLN A 106 -0.54 -4.40 2.03
N THR A 107 -1.56 -3.55 2.17
CA THR A 107 -2.97 -3.96 2.08
C THR A 107 -3.31 -4.52 0.71
N ALA A 108 -2.87 -3.84 -0.36
CA ALA A 108 -3.12 -4.28 -1.72
C ALA A 108 -2.40 -5.61 -2.03
N LEU A 109 -1.15 -5.77 -1.61
CA LEU A 109 -0.40 -7.03 -1.78
C LEU A 109 -1.03 -8.18 -0.99
N PHE A 110 -1.49 -7.93 0.24
CA PHE A 110 -2.20 -8.92 1.04
C PHE A 110 -3.50 -9.37 0.36
N ALA A 111 -4.29 -8.42 -0.16
CA ALA A 111 -5.51 -8.71 -0.91
C ALA A 111 -5.22 -9.57 -2.17
N GLN A 112 -4.16 -9.25 -2.92
CA GLN A 112 -3.72 -10.04 -4.07
C GLN A 112 -3.35 -11.48 -3.69
N GLN A 113 -2.59 -11.66 -2.60
CA GLN A 113 -2.22 -13.00 -2.11
C GLN A 113 -3.44 -13.81 -1.69
N MET A 114 -4.41 -13.18 -1.02
CA MET A 114 -5.65 -13.85 -0.62
C MET A 114 -6.50 -14.24 -1.84
N ALA A 115 -6.66 -13.36 -2.82
CA ALA A 115 -7.36 -13.66 -4.06
C ALA A 115 -6.72 -14.82 -4.83
N ALA A 116 -5.38 -14.85 -4.90
CA ALA A 116 -4.64 -15.94 -5.53
C ALA A 116 -4.85 -17.28 -4.80
N ARG A 117 -4.88 -17.29 -3.46
CA ARG A 117 -5.16 -18.50 -2.66
C ARG A 117 -6.56 -19.05 -2.93
N VAL A 118 -7.58 -18.19 -2.94
CA VAL A 118 -8.96 -18.60 -3.23
C VAL A 118 -9.08 -19.18 -4.64
N GLN A 119 -8.42 -18.58 -5.64
CA GLN A 119 -8.41 -19.12 -7.00
C GLN A 119 -7.78 -20.51 -7.06
N LEU A 120 -6.67 -20.74 -6.36
CA LEU A 120 -6.02 -22.05 -6.30
C LEU A 120 -6.89 -23.11 -5.61
N GLU A 121 -7.57 -22.77 -4.53
CA GLU A 121 -8.52 -23.66 -3.85
C GLU A 121 -9.69 -24.03 -4.76
N GLN A 122 -10.24 -23.06 -5.51
CA GLN A 122 -11.29 -23.34 -6.50
C GLN A 122 -10.80 -24.25 -7.62
N MET A 123 -9.57 -24.06 -8.11
CA MET A 123 -8.97 -24.95 -9.12
C MET A 123 -8.78 -26.37 -8.58
N ARG A 124 -8.29 -26.52 -7.35
CA ARG A 124 -8.17 -27.83 -6.67
C ARG A 124 -9.54 -28.50 -6.48
N GLY A 125 -10.55 -27.74 -6.08
CA GLY A 125 -11.93 -28.23 -5.96
C GLY A 125 -12.53 -28.68 -7.30
N ARG A 126 -12.20 -27.99 -8.41
CA ARG A 126 -12.62 -28.40 -9.76
C ARG A 126 -11.89 -29.65 -10.27
N VAL A 127 -10.61 -29.84 -9.94
CA VAL A 127 -9.85 -31.06 -10.28
C VAL A 127 -10.27 -32.26 -9.44
N ALA A 128 -10.78 -32.03 -8.22
CA ALA A 128 -11.25 -33.09 -7.33
C ALA A 128 -12.66 -33.62 -7.65
N LEU A 129 -13.38 -33.08 -8.65
CA LEU A 129 -14.59 -33.73 -9.15
C LEU A 129 -14.19 -34.93 -10.03
N PRO A 130 -14.52 -36.19 -9.64
CA PRO A 130 -14.20 -37.35 -10.45
C PRO A 130 -15.01 -37.29 -11.77
N PRO A 131 -14.37 -37.43 -12.95
CA PRO A 131 -15.11 -37.69 -14.17
C PRO A 131 -15.66 -39.13 -14.10
N GLY A 132 -16.92 -39.27 -13.70
CA GLY A 132 -17.61 -40.55 -13.77
C GLY A 132 -18.40 -40.93 -12.51
N SER A 133 -19.48 -40.21 -12.22
CA SER A 133 -20.68 -40.86 -11.70
C SER A 133 -21.62 -41.13 -12.88
N THR A 134 -21.25 -42.11 -13.71
CA THR A 134 -22.23 -42.80 -14.57
C THR A 134 -23.33 -43.34 -13.66
N PRO A 135 -24.62 -42.96 -13.86
CA PRO A 135 -25.70 -43.66 -13.17
C PRO A 135 -25.65 -45.13 -13.57
N PRO A 136 -25.79 -46.09 -12.64
CA PRO A 136 -25.77 -47.51 -12.98
C PRO A 136 -26.91 -47.82 -13.97
N PRO A 137 -26.62 -48.39 -15.15
CA PRO A 137 -27.66 -48.82 -16.07
C PRO A 137 -28.24 -50.13 -15.52
N GLY A 138 -29.44 -50.07 -14.97
CA GLY A 138 -30.18 -51.27 -14.57
C GLY A 138 -30.92 -51.15 -13.25
N LEU A 139 -31.91 -50.26 -13.17
CA LEU A 139 -33.10 -50.59 -12.39
C LEU A 139 -34.31 -50.54 -13.33
N PRO A 140 -35.05 -51.66 -13.49
CA PRO A 140 -36.29 -51.65 -14.24
C PRO A 140 -37.33 -50.84 -13.47
N GLU A 141 -38.07 -50.00 -14.20
CA GLU A 141 -39.32 -49.41 -13.75
C GLU A 141 -40.19 -50.51 -13.10
N ARG A 142 -40.54 -50.32 -11.83
CA ARG A 142 -41.73 -50.93 -11.26
C ARG A 142 -42.77 -49.84 -11.05
N SER A 143 -43.61 -49.69 -12.06
CA SER A 143 -44.97 -49.20 -11.87
C SER A 143 -45.71 -50.12 -10.89
N GLY A 144 -46.44 -49.53 -9.94
CA GLY A 144 -47.52 -50.21 -9.22
C GLY A 144 -47.54 -49.95 -7.72
N GLY A 145 -48.60 -49.30 -7.25
CA GLY A 145 -49.05 -49.46 -5.86
C GLY A 145 -49.51 -48.18 -5.17
N THR A 146 -50.78 -47.84 -5.38
CA THR A 146 -51.65 -47.05 -4.49
C THR A 146 -51.44 -47.33 -3.00
N GLY A 147 -51.50 -46.29 -2.15
CA GLY A 147 -51.50 -46.49 -0.70
C GLY A 147 -51.56 -45.21 0.12
N GLN A 148 -52.62 -44.43 -0.06
CA GLN A 148 -52.99 -43.34 0.83
C GLN A 148 -53.58 -43.87 2.12
N TYR A 149 -53.00 -43.56 3.30
CA TYR A 149 -53.75 -43.48 4.55
C TYR A 149 -53.15 -42.41 5.49
N LEU A 150 -54.06 -41.50 5.86
CA LEU A 150 -54.23 -40.69 7.07
C LEU A 150 -53.06 -40.52 8.04
#